data_AF-A0A9P4JTV2-F1
#
_entry.id   AF-A0A9P4JTV2-F1
#
_cell.length_a   1.000
_cell.length_b   1.000
_cell.length_c   1.000
_cell.angle_alpha   90.00
_cell.angle_beta   90.00
_cell.angle_gamma   90.00
#
_symmetry.space_group_name_H-M   'P 1'
#
loop_
_entity.id
_entity.type
_entity.pdbx_description
1 polymer ?
#
loop_
_entity_poly.entity_id
_entity_poly.type
_entity_poly.pdbx_seq_one_letter_code
_entity_poly.pdbx_strand_id
1 'polypeptide(L)'
;ITKKQKKFIRNWYKNHATVQGNQFLTREDVSALATLLRIPVHTVVEWMNRKIFNQMSTATASGTNVHGPSLLTEGPRLPSDAGYSLRQANSHLAADVLDQVDKYVTACQRRRTPTDGRRKVNAGRYKCTFGCGYRTSRVYDWKRHEETHQPQNLWLCHICRQSGNHAPFLVNRNDKFLKHAKDVHGDMKPDEVLEISKVDFRADFNAKCHLCAEVFSSWDDKCQHVIYHYDTAAE
;
A
#
# COMPACT_ATOMS: atom_id res chain seq x y z
N ILE A 1 26.35 2.89 7.99
CA ILE A 1 26.83 1.71 8.77
C ILE A 1 28.00 1.02 8.07
N THR A 2 29.15 0.93 8.75
CA THR A 2 30.39 0.28 8.29
C THR A 2 30.31 -1.25 8.36
N LYS A 3 31.24 -1.97 7.68
CA LYS A 3 31.29 -3.44 7.75
C LYS A 3 31.47 -3.97 9.18
N LYS A 4 32.26 -3.28 10.02
CA LYS A 4 32.47 -3.64 11.43
C LYS A 4 31.17 -3.52 12.24
N GLN A 5 30.45 -2.41 12.10
CA GLN A 5 29.15 -2.19 12.76
C GLN A 5 28.11 -3.24 12.31
N LYS A 6 28.03 -3.58 11.01
CA LYS A 6 27.14 -4.64 10.52
C LYS A 6 27.46 -6.02 11.09
N LYS A 7 28.74 -6.32 11.35
CA LYS A 7 29.18 -7.58 11.94
C LYS A 7 28.81 -7.63 13.42
N PHE A 8 29.00 -6.50 14.12
CA PHE A 8 28.61 -6.35 15.51
C PHE A 8 27.10 -6.53 15.70
N ILE A 9 26.25 -5.82 14.96
CA ILE A 9 24.78 -5.93 15.09
C ILE A 9 24.32 -7.39 14.88
N ARG A 10 24.86 -8.08 13.87
CA ARG A 10 24.55 -9.50 13.60
C ARG A 10 24.91 -10.41 14.77
N ASN A 11 26.10 -10.24 15.31
CA ASN A 11 26.59 -11.06 16.41
C ASN A 11 25.83 -10.77 17.71
N TRP A 12 25.58 -9.49 17.98
CA TRP A 12 24.80 -9.04 19.13
C TRP A 12 23.38 -9.61 19.06
N TYR A 13 22.69 -9.49 17.92
CA TYR A 13 21.34 -10.03 17.75
C TYR A 13 21.29 -11.55 17.94
N LYS A 14 22.24 -12.29 17.33
CA LYS A 14 22.32 -13.75 17.45
C LYS A 14 22.58 -14.21 18.89
N ASN A 15 23.29 -13.43 19.69
CA ASN A 15 23.60 -13.83 21.06
C ASN A 15 22.53 -13.34 22.06
N HIS A 16 21.91 -12.18 21.81
CA HIS A 16 20.97 -11.55 22.74
C HIS A 16 19.53 -12.01 22.54
N ALA A 17 19.06 -12.14 21.28
CA ALA A 17 17.69 -12.57 20.98
C ALA A 17 17.45 -14.04 21.36
N THR A 18 18.50 -14.88 21.31
CA THR A 18 18.39 -16.30 21.66
C THR A 18 18.35 -16.55 23.17
N VAL A 19 18.90 -15.64 23.98
CA VAL A 19 18.91 -15.76 25.45
C VAL A 19 17.60 -15.29 26.08
N GLN A 20 16.93 -14.30 25.51
CA GLN A 20 15.71 -13.73 26.08
C GLN A 20 14.40 -14.37 25.58
N GLY A 21 14.47 -15.33 24.65
CA GLY A 21 13.27 -15.98 24.08
C GLY A 21 12.35 -15.07 23.25
N ASN A 22 12.63 -13.77 23.20
CA ASN A 22 11.87 -12.79 22.44
C ASN A 22 12.37 -12.74 20.99
N GLN A 23 11.47 -13.06 20.05
CA GLN A 23 11.72 -12.96 18.62
C GLN A 23 11.82 -11.50 18.12
N PHE A 24 11.50 -10.52 18.96
CA PHE A 24 11.49 -9.10 18.61
C PHE A 24 12.28 -8.29 19.62
N LEU A 25 13.10 -7.34 19.14
CA LEU A 25 13.79 -6.38 20.00
C LEU A 25 12.83 -5.30 20.46
N THR A 26 13.01 -4.85 21.70
CA THR A 26 12.32 -3.68 22.22
C THR A 26 12.90 -2.38 21.64
N ARG A 27 12.19 -1.27 21.81
CA ARG A 27 12.68 0.05 21.38
C ARG A 27 13.92 0.45 22.15
N GLU A 28 13.98 0.06 23.42
CA GLU A 28 15.07 0.28 24.35
C GLU A 28 16.34 -0.44 23.88
N ASP A 29 16.21 -1.70 23.45
CA ASP A 29 17.31 -2.49 22.90
C ASP A 29 17.94 -1.84 21.67
N VAL A 30 17.10 -1.35 20.75
CA VAL A 30 17.56 -0.70 19.51
C VAL A 30 18.22 0.64 19.80
N SER A 31 17.71 1.39 20.80
CA SER A 31 18.32 2.65 21.25
C SER A 31 19.68 2.43 21.92
N ALA A 32 19.80 1.41 22.78
CA ALA A 32 21.06 1.03 23.41
C ALA A 32 22.11 0.61 22.36
N LEU A 33 21.69 -0.17 21.36
CA LEU A 33 22.56 -0.61 20.27
C LEU A 33 23.05 0.55 19.41
N ALA A 34 22.19 1.51 19.12
CA ALA A 34 22.55 2.74 18.40
C ALA A 34 23.59 3.58 19.17
N THR A 35 23.39 3.71 20.48
CA THR A 35 24.30 4.40 21.40
C THR A 35 25.68 3.74 21.40
N LEU A 36 25.74 2.40 21.54
CA LEU A 36 27.00 1.65 21.52
C LEU A 36 27.77 1.78 20.21
N LEU A 37 27.04 1.84 19.08
CA LEU A 37 27.63 1.92 17.75
C LEU A 37 27.93 3.36 17.31
N ARG A 38 27.54 4.35 18.12
CA ARG A 38 27.62 5.79 17.82
C ARG A 38 27.03 6.13 16.45
N ILE A 39 25.85 5.59 16.18
CA ILE A 39 25.09 5.83 14.95
C ILE A 39 23.64 6.17 15.28
N PRO A 40 22.93 6.91 14.41
CA PRO A 40 21.54 7.21 14.64
C PRO A 40 20.67 5.94 14.76
N VAL A 41 19.69 5.98 15.67
CA VAL A 41 18.76 4.88 15.96
C VAL A 41 18.05 4.39 14.69
N HIS A 42 17.59 5.32 13.85
CA HIS A 42 16.89 4.99 12.60
C HIS A 42 17.76 4.15 11.65
N THR A 43 19.08 4.39 11.62
CA THR A 43 20.00 3.66 10.75
C THR A 43 20.14 2.20 11.18
N VAL A 44 20.06 1.94 12.49
CA VAL A 44 20.03 0.58 13.04
C VAL A 44 18.73 -0.11 12.68
N VAL A 45 17.59 0.56 12.89
CA VAL A 45 16.24 0.05 12.55
C VAL A 45 16.15 -0.33 11.08
N GLU A 46 16.54 0.57 10.17
CA GLU A 46 16.46 0.34 8.73
C GLU A 46 17.31 -0.87 8.30
N TRP A 47 18.54 -0.98 8.84
CA TRP A 47 19.42 -2.09 8.52
C TRP A 47 18.89 -3.43 9.03
N MET A 48 18.33 -3.45 10.25
CA MET A 48 17.72 -4.64 10.84
C MET A 48 16.49 -5.10 10.05
N ASN A 49 15.57 -4.17 9.74
CA ASN A 49 14.38 -4.43 8.91
C ASN A 49 14.76 -4.99 7.54
N ARG A 50 15.82 -4.47 6.93
CA ARG A 50 16.28 -4.90 5.61
C ARG A 50 16.99 -6.25 5.60
N LYS A 51 17.66 -6.66 6.68
CA LYS A 51 18.54 -7.85 6.66
C LYS A 51 18.14 -8.99 7.58
N ILE A 52 17.60 -8.72 8.76
CA ILE A 52 17.24 -9.77 9.72
C ILE A 52 15.88 -10.36 9.34
N PHE A 53 14.89 -9.50 9.10
CA PHE A 53 13.53 -9.94 8.75
C PHE A 53 13.44 -10.54 7.34
N ASN A 54 14.22 -10.04 6.39
CA ASN A 54 14.28 -10.64 5.04
C ASN A 54 15.06 -11.97 4.98
N GLN A 55 15.86 -12.32 5.98
CA GLN A 55 16.59 -13.61 6.03
C GLN A 55 15.81 -14.70 6.78
N MET A 56 14.96 -14.34 7.75
CA MET A 56 14.12 -15.32 8.45
C MET A 56 13.02 -15.90 7.55
N SER A 57 12.57 -15.18 6.51
CA SER A 57 11.65 -15.73 5.49
C SER A 57 12.28 -16.77 4.56
N THR A 58 13.60 -16.94 4.58
CA THR A 58 14.32 -17.91 3.71
C THR A 58 14.81 -19.17 4.43
N ALA A 59 14.63 -19.27 5.75
CA ALA A 59 15.22 -20.35 6.55
C ALA A 59 14.28 -21.53 6.88
N THR A 60 13.01 -21.49 6.46
CA THR A 60 12.01 -22.55 6.78
C THR A 60 11.61 -23.44 5.59
N ALA A 61 12.25 -23.31 4.43
CA ALA A 61 11.98 -24.17 3.28
C ALA A 61 13.14 -25.14 3.01
N SER A 62 13.13 -26.27 3.69
CA SER A 62 13.89 -27.47 3.31
C SER A 62 13.01 -28.69 3.62
N GLY A 63 12.43 -29.30 2.57
CA GLY A 63 11.64 -30.52 2.69
C GLY A 63 10.68 -30.78 1.54
N THR A 64 11.15 -31.59 0.59
CA THR A 64 10.44 -32.43 -0.41
C THR A 64 9.71 -31.81 -1.61
N ASN A 65 10.27 -32.14 -2.79
CA ASN A 65 9.70 -32.07 -4.13
C ASN A 65 8.38 -32.85 -4.26
N VAL A 66 7.35 -32.22 -4.82
CA VAL A 66 6.34 -32.86 -5.69
C VAL A 66 5.92 -31.87 -6.78
N HIS A 67 6.01 -32.30 -8.04
CA HIS A 67 5.50 -31.56 -9.20
C HIS A 67 3.97 -31.44 -9.18
N GLY A 68 3.44 -30.23 -9.35
CA GLY A 68 2.01 -29.93 -9.52
C GLY A 68 1.80 -28.47 -9.92
N PRO A 69 0.71 -28.12 -10.65
CA PRO A 69 0.69 -26.96 -11.53
C PRO A 69 0.61 -25.62 -10.79
N SER A 70 1.19 -24.61 -11.43
CA SER A 70 1.39 -23.25 -10.97
C SER A 70 0.12 -22.60 -10.38
N LEU A 71 0.07 -22.50 -9.05
CA LEU A 71 -0.83 -21.64 -8.30
C LEU A 71 -0.08 -20.36 -7.93
N LEU A 72 -0.65 -19.23 -8.31
CA LEU A 72 -0.18 -17.88 -8.02
C LEU A 72 0.07 -17.73 -6.51
N THR A 73 1.34 -17.53 -6.14
CA THR A 73 1.74 -17.25 -4.76
C THR A 73 1.15 -15.91 -4.32
N GLU A 74 0.09 -15.95 -3.51
CA GLU A 74 -0.41 -14.78 -2.79
C GLU A 74 0.71 -14.27 -1.87
N GLY A 75 1.33 -13.14 -2.24
CA GLY A 75 2.21 -12.40 -1.35
C GLY A 75 1.42 -11.84 -0.16
N PRO A 76 2.09 -11.49 0.96
CA PRO A 76 1.41 -11.16 2.21
C PRO A 76 0.42 -10.02 2.00
N ARG A 77 -0.88 -10.31 2.20
CA ARG A 77 -1.90 -9.28 2.46
C ARG A 77 -1.40 -8.50 3.66
N LEU A 78 -1.12 -7.20 3.49
CA LEU A 78 -0.99 -6.33 4.67
C LEU A 78 -2.39 -6.28 5.27
N PRO A 79 -2.58 -6.74 6.53
CA PRO A 79 -3.90 -6.81 7.11
C PRO A 79 -4.48 -5.40 7.14
N SER A 80 -5.57 -5.20 6.40
CA SER A 80 -6.62 -4.29 6.86
C SER A 80 -7.03 -4.77 8.25
N ASP A 81 -7.37 -3.83 9.12
CA ASP A 81 -7.71 -4.08 10.52
C ASP A 81 -8.65 -5.31 10.61
N ALA A 82 -8.38 -6.25 11.52
CA ALA A 82 -8.86 -7.63 11.43
C ALA A 82 -10.40 -7.83 11.47
N GLY A 83 -11.18 -6.74 11.48
CA GLY A 83 -12.63 -6.72 11.41
C GLY A 83 -13.25 -5.95 10.23
N TYR A 84 -12.49 -5.34 9.31
CA TYR A 84 -13.09 -4.63 8.19
C TYR A 84 -13.58 -5.61 7.10
N SER A 85 -14.87 -5.52 6.78
CA SER A 85 -15.47 -6.16 5.62
C SER A 85 -16.02 -5.08 4.69
N LEU A 86 -15.47 -5.00 3.46
CA LEU A 86 -15.91 -4.05 2.44
C LEU A 86 -17.41 -4.15 2.19
N ARG A 87 -17.93 -5.37 2.12
CA ARG A 87 -19.35 -5.64 1.90
C ARG A 87 -20.21 -5.18 3.06
N GLN A 88 -19.76 -5.37 4.29
CA GLN A 88 -20.49 -4.93 5.47
C GLN A 88 -20.52 -3.40 5.57
N ALA A 89 -19.36 -2.76 5.39
CA ALA A 89 -19.22 -1.30 5.43
C ALA A 89 -20.04 -0.59 4.34
N ASN A 90 -20.25 -1.26 3.20
CA ASN A 90 -20.96 -0.72 2.04
C ASN A 90 -22.31 -1.43 1.78
N SER A 91 -22.92 -2.01 2.82
CA SER A 91 -24.21 -2.72 2.73
C SER A 91 -25.41 -1.85 2.35
N HIS A 92 -25.26 -0.52 2.42
CA HIS A 92 -26.26 0.44 1.95
C HIS A 92 -26.30 0.58 0.43
N LEU A 93 -25.27 0.09 -0.29
CA LEU A 93 -25.24 0.09 -1.75
C LEU A 93 -26.13 -1.03 -2.30
N ALA A 94 -26.69 -0.81 -3.49
CA ALA A 94 -27.38 -1.86 -4.24
C ALA A 94 -26.45 -3.06 -4.50
N ALA A 95 -26.99 -4.27 -4.47
CA ALA A 95 -26.19 -5.51 -4.54
C ALA A 95 -25.30 -5.58 -5.80
N ASP A 96 -25.81 -5.15 -6.96
CA ASP A 96 -25.06 -5.11 -8.21
C ASP A 96 -23.89 -4.10 -8.17
N VAL A 97 -24.13 -2.93 -7.56
CA VAL A 97 -23.08 -1.91 -7.34
C VAL A 97 -22.03 -2.44 -6.39
N LEU A 98 -22.45 -3.07 -5.29
CA LEU A 98 -21.55 -3.63 -4.30
C LEU A 98 -20.63 -4.69 -4.90
N ASP A 99 -21.15 -5.56 -5.76
CA ASP A 99 -20.35 -6.56 -6.47
C ASP A 99 -19.31 -5.94 -7.41
N GLN A 100 -19.66 -4.86 -8.11
CA GLN A 100 -18.72 -4.15 -8.97
C GLN A 100 -17.62 -3.43 -8.17
N VAL A 101 -18.00 -2.77 -7.08
CA VAL A 101 -17.08 -2.10 -6.15
C VAL A 101 -16.12 -3.10 -5.52
N ASP A 102 -16.63 -4.21 -5.00
CA ASP A 102 -15.85 -5.28 -4.37
C ASP A 102 -14.80 -5.86 -5.34
N LYS A 103 -15.23 -6.19 -6.57
CA LYS A 103 -14.33 -6.65 -7.63
C LYS A 103 -13.26 -5.61 -7.98
N TYR A 104 -13.65 -4.34 -8.11
CA TYR A 104 -12.74 -3.24 -8.46
C TYR A 104 -11.70 -2.98 -7.37
N VAL A 105 -12.13 -2.88 -6.11
CA VAL A 105 -11.22 -2.63 -4.98
C VAL A 105 -10.28 -3.81 -4.77
N THR A 106 -10.79 -5.05 -4.86
CA THR A 106 -9.96 -6.25 -4.82
C THR A 106 -8.90 -6.23 -5.91
N ALA A 107 -9.24 -5.79 -7.13
CA ALA A 107 -8.28 -5.65 -8.22
C ALA A 107 -7.23 -4.55 -7.96
N CYS A 108 -7.60 -3.46 -7.29
CA CYS A 108 -6.68 -2.37 -6.92
C CYS A 108 -5.63 -2.79 -5.88
N GLN A 109 -6.02 -3.67 -4.95
CA GLN A 109 -5.15 -4.20 -3.90
C GLN A 109 -4.15 -5.23 -4.41
N ARG A 110 -4.36 -5.79 -5.61
CA ARG A 110 -3.41 -6.73 -6.21
C ARG A 110 -2.06 -6.05 -6.44
N ARG A 111 -1.00 -6.73 -6.00
CA ARG A 111 0.37 -6.24 -6.16
C ARG A 111 0.69 -6.08 -7.65
N ARG A 112 0.93 -4.85 -8.08
CA ARG A 112 1.44 -4.58 -9.42
C ARG A 112 2.90 -5.02 -9.51
N THR A 113 3.28 -5.67 -10.60
CA THR A 113 4.66 -6.08 -10.79
C THR A 113 5.57 -4.85 -10.81
N PRO A 114 6.75 -4.89 -10.16
CA PRO A 114 7.72 -3.80 -10.22
C PRO A 114 8.17 -3.46 -11.64
N THR A 115 8.02 -4.42 -12.56
CA THR A 115 8.40 -4.34 -13.98
C THR A 115 7.24 -3.99 -14.91
N ASP A 116 6.17 -3.36 -14.41
CA ASP A 116 5.12 -2.78 -15.26
C ASP A 116 5.75 -1.76 -16.23
N GLY A 117 6.08 -2.23 -17.44
CA GLY A 117 6.89 -1.53 -18.46
C GLY A 117 6.28 -0.22 -18.97
N ARG A 118 5.10 0.15 -18.47
CA ARG A 118 4.47 1.45 -18.69
C ARG A 118 5.19 2.60 -17.97
N ARG A 119 6.06 2.32 -17.00
CA ARG A 119 6.74 3.36 -16.20
C ARG A 119 8.10 3.74 -16.79
N LYS A 120 8.09 4.70 -17.73
CA LYS A 120 9.32 5.24 -18.34
C LYS A 120 10.23 5.99 -17.36
N VAL A 121 9.70 6.52 -16.26
CA VAL A 121 10.48 7.26 -15.25
C VAL A 121 9.90 7.02 -13.85
N ASN A 122 10.57 6.21 -13.02
CA ASN A 122 10.30 6.09 -11.58
C ASN A 122 11.42 6.81 -10.81
N ALA A 123 11.40 8.13 -10.83
CA ALA A 123 12.39 8.97 -10.14
C ALA A 123 11.71 9.88 -9.12
N GLY A 124 12.45 10.26 -8.08
CA GLY A 124 11.97 11.17 -7.04
C GLY A 124 11.95 10.56 -5.64
N ARG A 125 11.71 11.43 -4.66
CA ARG A 125 11.80 11.11 -3.22
C ARG A 125 10.58 10.37 -2.69
N TYR A 126 9.39 10.66 -3.23
CA TYR A 126 8.14 10.08 -2.77
C TYR A 126 7.98 8.70 -3.38
N LYS A 127 8.04 7.67 -2.52
CA LYS A 127 7.98 6.25 -2.91
C LYS A 127 6.60 5.69 -2.60
N CYS A 128 6.09 4.82 -3.45
CA CYS A 128 4.84 4.13 -3.15
C CYS A 128 4.96 3.28 -1.87
N THR A 129 3.96 3.36 -0.98
CA THR A 129 3.95 2.67 0.31
C THR A 129 3.56 1.19 0.20
N PHE A 130 2.91 0.81 -0.89
CA PHE A 130 2.50 -0.56 -1.21
C PHE A 130 3.61 -1.39 -1.89
N GLY A 131 4.82 -0.84 -2.02
CA GLY A 131 5.97 -1.58 -2.54
C GLY A 131 5.87 -1.95 -4.02
N CYS A 132 5.10 -1.20 -4.81
CA CYS A 132 4.96 -1.43 -6.26
C CYS A 132 6.12 -0.85 -7.09
N GLY A 133 7.09 -0.17 -6.44
CA GLY A 133 8.26 0.44 -7.08
C GLY A 133 8.02 1.82 -7.70
N TYR A 134 6.79 2.36 -7.67
CA TYR A 134 6.51 3.71 -8.17
C TYR A 134 7.22 4.78 -7.34
N ARG A 135 7.72 5.80 -8.02
CA ARG A 135 8.35 6.98 -7.43
C ARG A 135 8.02 8.23 -8.21
N THR A 136 7.90 9.35 -7.50
CA THR A 136 7.71 10.67 -8.10
C THR A 136 8.40 11.76 -7.27
N SER A 137 8.63 12.92 -7.88
CA SER A 137 9.10 14.14 -7.21
C SER A 137 7.96 15.04 -6.75
N ARG A 138 6.70 14.72 -7.08
CA ARG A 138 5.53 15.54 -6.76
C ARG A 138 4.61 14.82 -5.77
N VAL A 139 4.29 15.50 -4.67
CA VAL A 139 3.35 15.02 -3.63
C VAL A 139 1.99 14.68 -4.23
N TYR A 140 1.46 15.53 -5.10
CA TYR A 140 0.17 15.32 -5.75
C TYR A 140 0.11 13.99 -6.53
N ASP A 141 1.14 13.71 -7.34
CA ASP A 141 1.21 12.46 -8.11
C ASP A 141 1.39 11.25 -7.21
N TRP A 142 2.08 11.40 -6.09
CA TRP A 142 2.27 10.34 -5.11
C TRP A 142 0.94 9.99 -4.42
N LYS A 143 0.22 10.97 -3.88
CA LYS A 143 -1.08 10.73 -3.22
C LYS A 143 -2.07 10.09 -4.17
N ARG A 144 -2.18 10.62 -5.39
CA ARG A 144 -2.99 10.06 -6.46
C ARG A 144 -2.60 8.62 -6.83
N HIS A 145 -1.32 8.29 -6.75
CA HIS A 145 -0.85 6.92 -6.98
C HIS A 145 -1.25 5.99 -5.83
N GLU A 146 -1.11 6.42 -4.58
CA GLU A 146 -1.53 5.65 -3.41
C GLU A 146 -3.04 5.33 -3.44
N GLU A 147 -3.86 6.27 -3.91
CA GLU A 147 -5.30 6.06 -4.14
C GLU A 147 -5.59 4.95 -5.17
N THR A 148 -4.65 4.60 -6.06
CA THR A 148 -4.81 3.45 -6.97
C THR A 148 -4.68 2.10 -6.27
N HIS A 149 -4.12 2.07 -5.07
CA HIS A 149 -4.02 0.90 -4.21
C HIS A 149 -5.12 0.87 -3.15
N GLN A 150 -5.44 2.03 -2.57
CA GLN A 150 -6.55 2.21 -1.64
C GLN A 150 -7.47 3.34 -2.12
N PRO A 151 -8.42 3.03 -3.03
CA PRO A 151 -9.39 4.01 -3.51
C PRO A 151 -10.12 4.68 -2.34
N GLN A 152 -10.18 6.01 -2.35
CA GLN A 152 -10.97 6.77 -1.38
C GLN A 152 -12.33 7.21 -1.95
N ASN A 153 -12.43 7.30 -3.27
CA ASN A 153 -13.64 7.66 -4.00
C ASN A 153 -13.80 6.71 -5.19
N LEU A 154 -15.05 6.47 -5.59
CA LEU A 154 -15.39 5.68 -6.77
C LEU A 154 -16.49 6.36 -7.57
N TRP A 155 -16.38 6.27 -8.88
CA TRP A 155 -17.38 6.72 -9.84
C TRP A 155 -17.79 5.55 -10.71
N LEU A 156 -19.06 5.19 -10.64
CA LEU A 156 -19.70 4.16 -11.46
C LEU A 156 -20.64 4.85 -12.43
N CYS A 157 -20.32 4.80 -13.73
CA CYS A 157 -21.08 5.55 -14.73
C CYS A 157 -22.56 5.14 -14.75
N HIS A 158 -23.41 6.09 -14.34
CA HIS A 158 -24.84 5.90 -14.23
C HIS A 158 -25.48 5.57 -15.58
N ILE A 159 -25.06 6.27 -16.63
CA ILE A 159 -25.59 6.09 -18.00
C ILE A 159 -25.23 4.69 -18.50
N CYS A 160 -23.96 4.29 -18.41
CA CYS A 160 -23.51 2.96 -18.81
C CYS A 160 -24.29 1.84 -18.08
N ARG A 161 -24.56 2.04 -16.79
CA ARG A 161 -25.33 1.08 -15.98
C ARG A 161 -26.78 0.99 -16.45
N GLN A 162 -27.42 2.12 -16.75
CA GLN A 162 -28.80 2.16 -17.25
C GLN A 162 -28.95 1.54 -18.64
N SER A 163 -27.96 1.69 -19.51
CA SER A 163 -27.98 1.12 -20.87
C SER A 163 -27.88 -0.42 -20.91
N GLY A 164 -27.90 -1.11 -19.77
CA GLY A 164 -27.80 -2.56 -19.70
C GLY A 164 -26.41 -3.10 -20.04
N ASN A 165 -25.38 -2.25 -20.05
CA ASN A 165 -24.02 -2.71 -20.26
C ASN A 165 -23.59 -3.61 -19.09
N HIS A 166 -23.22 -4.86 -19.38
CA HIS A 166 -22.84 -5.83 -18.35
C HIS A 166 -21.58 -5.44 -17.56
N ALA A 167 -20.78 -4.49 -18.08
CA ALA A 167 -19.60 -3.95 -17.42
C ALA A 167 -19.61 -2.41 -17.49
N PRO A 168 -20.42 -1.73 -16.65
CA PRO A 168 -20.42 -0.28 -16.62
C PRO A 168 -19.06 0.28 -16.21
N PHE A 169 -18.73 1.47 -16.70
CA PHE A 169 -17.44 2.10 -16.45
C PHE A 169 -17.30 2.49 -14.97
N LEU A 170 -16.34 1.87 -14.28
CA LEU A 170 -16.02 2.13 -12.86
C LEU A 170 -14.57 2.57 -12.72
N VAL A 171 -14.33 3.68 -12.02
CA VAL A 171 -12.98 4.20 -11.77
C VAL A 171 -12.88 4.94 -10.45
N ASN A 172 -11.68 5.03 -9.88
CA ASN A 172 -11.37 5.81 -8.66
C ASN A 172 -10.75 7.18 -8.93
N ARG A 173 -10.74 7.62 -10.19
CA ARG A 173 -10.07 8.85 -10.62
C ARG A 173 -11.03 9.74 -11.38
N ASN A 174 -11.32 10.91 -10.82
CA ASN A 174 -12.20 11.91 -11.41
C ASN A 174 -11.78 12.25 -12.87
N ASP A 175 -10.50 12.53 -13.12
CA ASP A 175 -10.02 12.87 -14.47
C ASP A 175 -10.27 11.76 -15.52
N LYS A 176 -10.25 10.50 -15.09
CA LYS A 176 -10.54 9.36 -15.97
C LYS A 176 -12.04 9.21 -16.22
N PHE A 177 -12.84 9.53 -15.22
CA PHE A 177 -14.29 9.56 -15.37
C PHE A 177 -14.74 10.68 -16.29
N LEU A 178 -14.27 11.92 -16.09
CA LEU A 178 -14.63 13.06 -16.95
C LEU A 178 -14.25 12.81 -18.41
N LYS A 179 -13.08 12.22 -18.65
CA LYS A 179 -12.69 11.81 -19.99
C LYS A 179 -13.66 10.78 -20.56
N HIS A 180 -14.01 9.74 -19.80
CA HIS A 180 -15.01 8.76 -20.23
C HIS A 180 -16.36 9.40 -20.54
N ALA A 181 -16.88 10.25 -19.67
CA ALA A 181 -18.14 10.94 -19.87
C ALA A 181 -18.11 11.80 -21.14
N LYS A 182 -17.02 12.54 -21.38
CA LYS A 182 -16.85 13.33 -22.61
C LYS A 182 -16.77 12.47 -23.88
N ASP A 183 -15.99 11.40 -23.83
CA ASP A 183 -15.70 10.58 -25.02
C ASP A 183 -16.87 9.64 -25.38
N VAL A 184 -17.63 9.16 -24.38
CA VAL A 184 -18.70 8.14 -24.56
C VAL A 184 -20.10 8.75 -24.45
N HIS A 185 -20.27 9.82 -23.68
CA HIS A 185 -21.57 10.46 -23.40
C HIS A 185 -21.54 11.95 -23.81
N GLY A 186 -21.05 12.23 -25.02
CA GLY A 186 -20.78 13.59 -25.51
C GLY A 186 -22.00 14.53 -25.55
N ASP A 187 -23.22 13.99 -25.52
CA ASP A 187 -24.47 14.75 -25.51
C ASP A 187 -24.80 15.34 -24.12
N MET A 188 -24.15 14.88 -23.06
CA MET A 188 -24.35 15.34 -21.68
C MET A 188 -23.11 16.08 -21.17
N LYS A 189 -23.29 17.03 -20.25
CA LYS A 189 -22.15 17.70 -19.61
C LYS A 189 -21.40 16.70 -18.73
N PRO A 190 -20.08 16.51 -18.90
CA PRO A 190 -19.31 15.53 -18.14
C PRO A 190 -19.42 15.69 -16.61
N ASP A 191 -19.52 16.93 -16.11
CA ASP A 191 -19.64 17.20 -14.68
C ASP A 191 -20.99 16.74 -14.10
N GLU A 192 -22.09 16.89 -14.85
CA GLU A 192 -23.41 16.41 -14.45
C GLU A 192 -23.41 14.87 -14.37
N VAL A 193 -22.78 14.20 -15.35
CA VAL A 193 -22.61 12.74 -15.35
C VAL A 193 -21.73 12.29 -14.18
N LEU A 194 -20.69 13.04 -13.85
CA LEU A 194 -19.79 12.74 -12.73
C LEU A 194 -20.53 12.77 -11.39
N GLU A 195 -21.33 13.81 -11.13
CA GLU A 195 -22.06 13.95 -9.87
C GLU A 195 -23.08 12.81 -9.66
N ILE A 196 -23.88 12.46 -10.67
CA ILE A 196 -24.85 11.36 -10.57
C ILE A 196 -24.20 9.97 -10.51
N SER A 197 -22.93 9.87 -10.95
CA SER A 197 -22.17 8.62 -10.99
C SER A 197 -21.29 8.40 -9.76
N LYS A 198 -21.25 9.35 -8.83
CA LYS A 198 -20.48 9.22 -7.59
C LYS A 198 -21.11 8.13 -6.72
N VAL A 199 -20.31 7.15 -6.33
CA VAL A 199 -20.73 6.09 -5.41
C VAL A 199 -20.52 6.57 -3.98
N ASP A 200 -21.52 6.40 -3.11
CA ASP A 200 -21.39 6.62 -1.65
C ASP A 200 -20.55 5.49 -1.01
N PHE A 201 -19.30 5.40 -1.45
CA PHE A 201 -18.36 4.36 -1.07
C PHE A 201 -17.66 4.72 0.24
N ARG A 202 -17.82 3.85 1.25
CA ARG A 202 -17.10 3.90 2.51
C ARG A 202 -15.79 3.15 2.38
N ALA A 203 -14.76 3.91 2.03
CA ALA A 203 -13.40 3.41 1.90
C ALA A 203 -12.84 2.95 3.25
N ASP A 204 -12.00 1.92 3.18
CA ASP A 204 -11.08 1.56 4.24
C ASP A 204 -9.66 1.91 3.83
N PHE A 205 -8.82 2.17 4.83
CA PHE A 205 -7.42 2.39 4.62
C PHE A 205 -6.61 1.81 5.77
N ASN A 206 -5.37 1.45 5.48
CA ASN A 206 -4.48 1.03 6.56
C ASN A 206 -4.12 2.27 7.39
N ALA A 207 -4.72 2.41 8.57
CA ALA A 207 -4.53 3.56 9.44
C ALA A 207 -3.10 3.72 9.96
N LYS A 208 -2.27 2.67 9.90
CA LYS A 208 -0.91 2.69 10.43
C LYS A 208 0.08 3.23 9.40
N CYS A 209 1.02 4.07 9.85
CA CYS A 209 2.18 4.43 9.04
C CYS A 209 3.09 3.21 8.79
N HIS A 210 3.67 3.10 7.60
CA HIS A 210 4.62 2.04 7.28
C HIS A 210 6.08 2.38 7.64
N LEU A 211 6.34 3.65 7.99
CA LEU A 211 7.66 4.17 8.35
C LEU A 211 7.83 4.34 9.86
N CYS A 212 6.74 4.48 10.60
CA CYS A 212 6.72 4.59 12.06
C CYS A 212 5.52 3.82 12.65
N ALA A 213 5.24 3.99 13.95
CA ALA A 213 4.15 3.29 14.64
C ALA A 213 2.87 4.13 14.82
N GLU A 214 2.80 5.34 14.27
CA GLU A 214 1.61 6.21 14.37
C GLU A 214 0.40 5.63 13.61
N VAL A 215 -0.80 5.92 14.14
CA VAL A 215 -2.10 5.48 13.63
C VAL A 215 -2.98 6.72 13.42
N PHE A 216 -3.70 6.76 12.31
CA PHE A 216 -4.48 7.91 11.87
C PHE A 216 -5.96 7.60 11.76
N SER A 217 -6.80 8.60 12.05
CA SER A 217 -8.26 8.51 11.88
C SER A 217 -8.71 8.80 10.44
N SER A 218 -7.88 9.46 9.63
CA SER A 218 -8.18 9.75 8.23
C SER A 218 -7.04 9.39 7.28
N TRP A 219 -7.40 9.06 6.04
CA TRP A 219 -6.47 8.82 4.96
C TRP A 219 -5.57 10.04 4.69
N ASP A 220 -6.17 11.23 4.73
CA ASP A 220 -5.47 12.48 4.45
C ASP A 220 -4.40 12.80 5.50
N ASP A 221 -4.71 12.60 6.79
CA ASP A 221 -3.75 12.79 7.88
C ASP A 221 -2.58 11.80 7.75
N LYS A 222 -2.89 10.53 7.43
CA LYS A 222 -1.86 9.52 7.16
C LYS A 222 -0.98 9.93 5.98
N CYS A 223 -1.58 10.36 4.87
CA CYS A 223 -0.83 10.77 3.69
C CYS A 223 0.10 11.93 4.01
N GLN A 224 -0.41 12.96 4.71
CA GLN A 224 0.37 14.12 5.13
C GLN A 224 1.54 13.73 6.04
N HIS A 225 1.30 12.83 6.99
CA HIS A 225 2.34 12.30 7.85
C HIS A 225 3.42 11.52 7.07
N VAL A 226 3.03 10.69 6.10
CA VAL A 226 4.00 9.95 5.28
C VAL A 226 4.83 10.91 4.40
N ILE A 227 4.22 11.98 3.89
CA ILE A 227 4.93 13.03 3.15
C ILE A 227 6.01 13.67 4.04
N TYR A 228 5.67 14.00 5.28
CA TYR A 228 6.61 14.56 6.25
C TYR A 228 7.85 13.67 6.46
N HIS A 229 7.68 12.35 6.51
CA HIS A 229 8.83 11.43 6.54
C HIS A 229 9.72 11.54 5.30
N TYR A 230 9.16 11.72 4.12
CA TYR A 230 9.95 11.86 2.89
C TYR A 230 10.66 13.21 2.79
N ASP A 231 10.09 14.26 3.35
CA ASP A 231 10.68 15.60 3.32
C ASP A 231 11.80 15.75 4.35
N THR A 232 11.65 15.18 5.54
CA THR A 232 12.67 15.23 6.61
C THR A 232 13.80 14.22 6.44
N ALA A 233 13.59 13.11 5.74
CA ALA A 233 14.66 12.15 5.45
C ALA A 233 15.65 12.60 4.36
N ALA A 234 15.48 13.80 3.81
CA ALA A 234 16.33 14.39 2.77
C ALA A 234 17.41 15.33 3.31
N GLU A 235 17.50 15.52 4.62
CA GLU A 235 18.56 16.26 5.34
C GLU A 235 19.60 15.28 5.94
#